data_AF-A0A819NIX6-F1
#
_entry.id   AF-A0A819NIX6-F1
#
_cell.length_a   1.000
_cell.length_b   1.000
_cell.length_c   1.000
_cell.angle_alpha   90.00
_cell.angle_beta   90.00
_cell.angle_gamma   90.00
#
_symmetry.space_group_name_H-M   'P 1'
#
loop_
_entity.id
_entity.type
_entity.pdbx_description
1 polymer ?
#
loop_
_entity_poly.entity_id
_entity_poly.type
_entity_poly.pdbx_seq_one_letter_code
_entity_poly.pdbx_strand_id
1 'polypeptide(L)'
;MFYEIRFHICTLFSACARVANGHAKEIGRKLLDQMPKHSHNNNVLLTSALNMLMKFGDVENAENIFQMMKKKDVIAYGAMMKGYVENNMYEKTLDLFEQLPFPLHNVGYTIIFNACAQLLNDRAKQIGRKLLQQMPKTFYNNNIILTSAIDMLMKFGDVKNAENLF
;
A
#
# COMPACT_ATOMS: atom_id res chain seq x y z
N MET A 1 6.15 18.63 -25.42
CA MET A 1 7.45 18.63 -24.72
C MET A 1 7.35 18.35 -23.22
N PHE A 2 6.58 19.10 -22.41
CA PHE A 2 6.46 18.81 -20.95
C PHE A 2 5.75 17.49 -20.58
N TYR A 3 4.86 16.99 -21.44
CA TYR A 3 4.15 15.72 -21.19
C TYR A 3 5.05 14.49 -21.33
N GLU A 4 5.97 14.47 -22.30
CA GLU A 4 6.88 13.34 -22.52
C GLU A 4 7.83 13.15 -21.34
N ILE A 5 8.42 14.24 -20.82
CA ILE A 5 9.32 14.19 -19.64
C ILE A 5 8.62 13.57 -18.42
N ARG A 6 7.31 13.84 -18.23
CA ARG A 6 6.55 13.29 -17.09
C ARG A 6 6.35 11.78 -17.18
N PHE A 7 6.01 11.26 -18.36
CA PHE A 7 5.87 9.81 -18.56
C PHE A 7 7.21 9.09 -18.39
N HIS A 8 8.30 9.69 -18.89
CA HIS A 8 9.63 9.13 -18.71
C HIS A 8 10.02 8.98 -17.23
N ILE A 9 9.78 9.98 -16.38
CA ILE A 9 10.14 9.90 -14.96
C ILE A 9 9.30 8.83 -14.22
N CYS A 10 7.98 8.72 -14.48
CA CYS A 10 7.16 7.64 -13.91
C CYS A 10 7.69 6.25 -14.28
N THR A 11 8.08 6.06 -15.55
CA THR A 11 8.65 4.79 -16.02
C THR A 11 10.00 4.51 -15.39
N LEU A 12 10.83 5.53 -15.18
CA LEU A 12 12.13 5.39 -14.51
C LEU A 12 11.96 5.03 -13.04
N PHE A 13 11.07 5.69 -12.28
CA PHE A 13 10.75 5.29 -10.91
C PHE A 13 10.26 3.83 -10.84
N SER A 14 9.39 3.45 -11.77
CA SER A 14 8.89 2.07 -11.86
C SER A 14 10.01 1.07 -12.18
N ALA A 15 10.95 1.42 -13.05
CA ALA A 15 12.11 0.60 -13.37
C ALA A 15 13.05 0.47 -12.16
N CYS A 16 13.35 1.58 -11.47
CA CYS A 16 14.17 1.58 -10.26
C CYS A 16 13.54 0.71 -9.16
N ALA A 17 12.22 0.83 -8.96
CA ALA A 17 11.47 0.03 -8.00
C ALA A 17 11.51 -1.47 -8.29
N ARG A 18 11.57 -1.87 -9.58
CA ARG A 18 11.68 -3.28 -10.00
C ARG A 18 13.08 -3.84 -9.80
N VAL A 19 14.12 -3.06 -10.11
CA VAL A 19 15.51 -3.48 -9.99
C VAL A 19 15.94 -3.58 -8.51
N ALA A 20 15.41 -2.70 -7.66
CA ALA A 20 15.53 -2.79 -6.20
C ALA A 20 16.96 -2.96 -5.65
N ASN A 21 17.97 -2.35 -6.30
CA ASN A 21 19.38 -2.39 -5.87
C ASN A 21 19.90 -1.00 -5.46
N GLY A 22 21.11 -0.96 -4.90
CA GLY A 22 21.73 0.29 -4.41
C GLY A 22 21.91 1.35 -5.51
N HIS A 23 22.25 0.94 -6.73
CA HIS A 23 22.43 1.86 -7.86
C HIS A 23 21.09 2.48 -8.30
N ALA A 24 20.04 1.65 -8.40
CA ALA A 24 18.70 2.11 -8.72
C ALA A 24 18.15 3.07 -7.64
N LYS A 25 18.51 2.86 -6.37
CA LYS A 25 18.18 3.78 -5.27
C LYS A 25 18.82 5.15 -5.46
N GLU A 26 20.10 5.18 -5.84
CA GLU A 26 20.80 6.44 -6.11
C GLU A 26 20.20 7.20 -7.31
N ILE A 27 19.92 6.49 -8.42
CA ILE A 27 19.24 7.06 -9.59
C ILE A 27 17.87 7.62 -9.18
N GLY A 28 17.09 6.84 -8.44
CA GLY A 28 15.77 7.25 -7.95
C GLY A 28 15.81 8.54 -7.13
N ARG A 29 16.78 8.68 -6.21
CA ARG A 29 16.96 9.91 -5.43
C ARG A 29 17.36 11.10 -6.29
N LYS A 30 18.31 10.93 -7.21
CA LYS A 30 18.67 12.01 -8.15
C LYS A 30 17.50 12.47 -9.00
N LEU A 31 16.65 11.53 -9.45
CA LEU A 31 15.44 11.86 -10.19
C LEU A 31 14.44 12.66 -9.34
N LEU A 32 14.31 12.34 -8.04
CA LEU A 32 13.48 13.10 -7.11
C LEU A 32 13.99 14.54 -6.95
N ASP A 33 15.29 14.72 -6.75
CA ASP A 33 15.92 16.04 -6.55
C ASP A 33 15.79 16.93 -7.79
N GLN A 34 15.79 16.33 -8.97
CA GLN A 34 15.64 17.03 -10.25
C GLN A 34 14.17 17.29 -10.64
N MET A 35 13.19 16.83 -9.84
CA MET A 35 11.79 17.02 -10.19
C MET A 35 11.40 18.50 -10.19
N PRO A 36 10.81 19.01 -11.28
CA PRO A 36 10.32 20.38 -11.31
C PRO A 36 9.25 20.63 -10.25
N LYS A 37 9.23 21.84 -9.66
CA LYS A 37 8.23 22.22 -8.64
C LYS A 37 6.78 21.98 -9.07
N HIS A 38 6.45 22.16 -10.35
CA HIS A 38 5.10 21.92 -10.89
C HIS A 38 4.71 20.43 -10.94
N SER A 39 5.69 19.52 -10.97
CA SER A 39 5.47 18.07 -10.93
C SER A 39 4.97 17.57 -9.57
N HIS A 40 5.11 18.39 -8.51
CA HIS A 40 4.66 18.10 -7.15
C HIS A 40 3.12 18.16 -6.98
N ASN A 41 2.38 18.50 -8.04
CA ASN A 41 0.91 18.38 -8.05
C ASN A 41 0.42 17.14 -8.81
N ASN A 42 1.31 16.30 -9.34
CA ASN A 42 0.93 15.13 -10.14
C ASN A 42 0.91 13.86 -9.29
N ASN A 43 -0.29 13.43 -8.89
CA ASN A 43 -0.48 12.22 -8.09
C ASN A 43 0.16 10.98 -8.70
N VAL A 44 0.04 10.76 -10.01
CA VAL A 44 0.58 9.56 -10.66
C VAL A 44 2.09 9.49 -10.51
N LEU A 45 2.76 10.63 -10.71
CA LEU A 45 4.21 10.73 -10.54
C LEU A 45 4.62 10.54 -9.08
N LEU A 46 3.94 11.21 -8.16
CA LEU A 46 4.23 11.12 -6.73
C LEU A 46 3.98 9.70 -6.21
N THR A 47 2.90 9.03 -6.60
CA THR A 47 2.64 7.64 -6.24
C THR A 47 3.69 6.68 -6.82
N SER A 48 4.22 6.96 -8.02
CA SER A 48 5.34 6.19 -8.59
C SER A 48 6.62 6.36 -7.76
N ALA A 49 6.90 7.59 -7.30
CA ALA A 49 7.97 7.88 -6.36
C ALA A 49 7.78 7.19 -5.00
N LEU A 50 6.56 7.20 -4.44
CA LEU A 50 6.23 6.50 -3.19
C LEU A 50 6.55 5.01 -3.31
N ASN A 51 6.05 4.35 -4.35
CA ASN A 51 6.32 2.92 -4.58
C ASN A 51 7.83 2.63 -4.65
N MET A 52 8.58 3.48 -5.34
CA MET A 52 10.03 3.35 -5.44
C MET A 52 10.71 3.50 -4.07
N LEU A 53 10.38 4.55 -3.31
CA LEU A 53 10.97 4.80 -1.99
C LEU A 53 10.66 3.68 -1.01
N MET A 54 9.41 3.22 -0.96
CA MET A 54 9.00 2.08 -0.13
C MET A 54 9.75 0.80 -0.51
N LYS A 55 9.99 0.54 -1.80
CA LYS A 55 10.81 -0.59 -2.26
C LYS A 55 12.27 -0.53 -1.82
N PHE A 56 12.80 0.68 -1.61
CA PHE A 56 14.15 0.89 -1.11
C PHE A 56 14.25 1.02 0.42
N GLY A 57 13.15 0.78 1.13
CA GLY A 57 13.03 0.96 2.58
C GLY A 57 13.16 2.42 3.04
N ASP A 58 13.05 3.38 2.11
CA ASP A 58 13.16 4.81 2.40
C ASP A 58 11.79 5.37 2.83
N VAL A 59 11.28 4.81 3.94
CA VAL A 59 9.91 5.04 4.40
C VAL A 59 9.68 6.49 4.81
N GLU A 60 10.66 7.13 5.45
CA GLU A 60 10.56 8.52 5.91
C GLU A 60 10.32 9.49 4.74
N ASN A 61 11.10 9.36 3.65
CA ASN A 61 10.90 10.20 2.48
C ASN A 61 9.58 9.90 1.76
N ALA A 62 9.14 8.63 1.76
CA ALA A 62 7.83 8.28 1.22
C ALA A 62 6.70 8.95 2.04
N GLU A 63 6.78 8.91 3.37
CA GLU A 63 5.85 9.59 4.27
C GLU A 63 5.82 11.10 4.00
N ASN A 64 6.99 11.73 3.87
CA ASN A 64 7.09 13.16 3.56
C ASN A 64 6.41 13.52 2.24
N ILE A 65 6.69 12.77 1.16
CA ILE A 65 6.03 12.98 -0.14
C ILE A 65 4.52 12.79 -0.01
N PHE A 66 4.09 11.72 0.66
CA PHE A 66 2.68 11.42 0.85
C PHE A 66 1.97 12.57 1.56
N GLN A 67 2.56 13.10 2.64
CA GLN A 67 2.00 14.24 3.37
C GLN A 67 1.89 15.49 2.50
N MET A 68 2.92 15.78 1.68
CA MET A 68 2.92 16.91 0.74
C MET A 68 1.91 16.81 -0.40
N MET A 69 1.35 15.62 -0.68
CA MET A 69 0.31 15.47 -1.71
C MET A 69 -0.95 16.26 -1.32
N LYS A 70 -1.32 17.23 -2.17
CA LYS A 70 -2.51 18.08 -1.96
C LYS A 70 -3.82 17.30 -1.94
N LYS A 71 -3.95 16.28 -2.80
CA LYS A 71 -5.12 15.40 -2.85
C LYS A 71 -4.63 13.97 -2.97
N LYS A 72 -4.78 13.17 -1.92
CA LYS A 72 -4.41 11.76 -1.91
C LYS A 72 -5.60 10.95 -2.44
N ASP A 73 -5.37 10.10 -3.44
CA ASP A 73 -6.38 9.21 -3.99
C ASP A 73 -6.20 7.77 -3.48
N VAL A 74 -7.12 6.88 -3.85
CA VAL A 74 -7.09 5.46 -3.47
C VAL A 74 -5.78 4.77 -3.86
N ILE A 75 -5.12 5.21 -4.95
CA ILE A 75 -3.89 4.60 -5.43
C ILE A 75 -2.74 5.02 -4.51
N ALA A 76 -2.66 6.30 -4.11
CA ALA A 76 -1.65 6.79 -3.18
C ALA A 76 -1.74 6.12 -1.79
N TYR A 77 -2.95 6.02 -1.22
CA TYR A 77 -3.15 5.30 0.05
C TYR A 77 -2.80 3.81 -0.07
N GLY A 78 -3.22 3.15 -1.16
CA GLY A 78 -2.90 1.76 -1.42
C GLY A 78 -1.39 1.51 -1.55
N ALA A 79 -0.68 2.41 -2.22
CA ALA A 79 0.78 2.36 -2.35
C ALA A 79 1.47 2.45 -0.99
N MET A 80 1.05 3.40 -0.12
CA MET A 80 1.61 3.55 1.23
C MET A 80 1.32 2.34 2.11
N MET A 81 0.05 1.89 2.18
CA MET A 81 -0.33 0.73 2.99
C MET A 81 0.42 -0.53 2.53
N LYS A 82 0.50 -0.78 1.22
CA LYS A 82 1.28 -1.90 0.68
C LYS A 82 2.75 -1.78 1.04
N GLY A 83 3.33 -0.60 0.87
CA GLY A 83 4.73 -0.34 1.20
C GLY A 83 5.03 -0.58 2.68
N TYR A 84 4.13 -0.17 3.59
CA TYR A 84 4.29 -0.42 5.02
C TYR A 84 4.31 -1.91 5.32
N VAL A 85 3.38 -2.69 4.75
CA VAL A 85 3.37 -4.16 4.90
C VAL A 85 4.68 -4.78 4.40
N GLU A 86 5.17 -4.36 3.24
CA GLU A 86 6.44 -4.86 2.67
C GLU A 86 7.67 -4.47 3.52
N ASN A 87 7.57 -3.41 4.32
CA ASN A 87 8.60 -2.98 5.27
C ASN A 87 8.30 -3.42 6.72
N ASN A 88 7.39 -4.38 6.91
CA ASN A 88 6.98 -4.94 8.20
C ASN A 88 6.42 -3.91 9.20
N MET A 89 5.88 -2.78 8.72
CA MET A 89 5.29 -1.71 9.51
C MET A 89 3.77 -1.88 9.61
N TYR A 90 3.34 -3.00 10.19
CA TYR A 90 1.93 -3.39 10.18
C TYR A 90 1.03 -2.44 10.98
N GLU A 91 1.47 -1.91 12.13
CA GLU A 91 0.68 -0.92 12.89
C GLU A 91 0.42 0.36 12.08
N LYS A 92 1.46 0.90 11.42
CA LYS A 92 1.31 2.05 10.51
C LYS A 92 0.33 1.77 9.36
N THR A 93 0.25 0.50 8.92
CA THR A 93 -0.73 0.08 7.91
C THR A 93 -2.16 0.22 8.45
N LEU A 94 -2.41 -0.25 9.68
CA LEU A 94 -3.72 -0.15 10.33
C LEU A 94 -4.08 1.30 10.67
N ASP A 95 -3.12 2.10 11.14
CA ASP A 95 -3.31 3.52 11.40
C ASP A 95 -3.73 4.28 10.13
N LEU A 96 -3.07 3.99 9.00
CA LEU A 96 -3.40 4.61 7.72
C LEU A 96 -4.76 4.15 7.18
N PHE A 97 -5.13 2.88 7.41
CA PHE A 97 -6.44 2.34 7.08
C PHE A 97 -7.57 3.06 7.81
N GLU A 98 -7.42 3.29 9.11
CA GLU A 98 -8.44 3.99 9.91
C GLU A 98 -8.58 5.47 9.51
N GLN A 99 -7.56 6.05 8.89
CA GLN A 99 -7.57 7.42 8.36
C GLN A 99 -8.10 7.52 6.92
N LEU A 100 -8.55 6.42 6.31
CA LEU A 100 -9.05 6.46 4.94
C LEU A 100 -10.30 7.36 4.84
N PRO A 101 -10.31 8.37 3.95
CA PRO A 101 -11.47 9.24 3.78
C PRO A 101 -12.54 8.64 2.85
N PHE A 102 -12.35 7.39 2.40
CA PHE A 102 -13.22 6.66 1.48
C PHE A 102 -13.24 5.16 1.83
N PRO A 103 -14.26 4.42 1.37
CA PRO A 103 -14.33 2.97 1.60
C PRO A 103 -13.12 2.22 1.03
N LEU A 104 -12.73 1.14 1.72
CA LEU A 104 -11.67 0.27 1.25
C LEU A 104 -12.07 -0.41 -0.08
N HIS A 105 -11.20 -0.35 -1.08
CA HIS A 105 -11.37 -1.05 -2.35
C HIS A 105 -10.65 -2.41 -2.33
N ASN A 106 -10.96 -3.28 -3.31
CA ASN A 106 -10.54 -4.69 -3.40
C ASN A 106 -9.11 -4.97 -2.86
N VAL A 107 -8.07 -4.38 -3.46
CA VAL A 107 -6.66 -4.61 -3.08
C VAL A 107 -6.36 -4.24 -1.64
N GLY A 108 -7.08 -3.26 -1.08
CA GLY A 108 -6.94 -2.85 0.30
C GLY A 108 -7.29 -3.95 1.30
N TYR A 109 -8.30 -4.79 1.01
CA TYR A 109 -8.70 -5.88 1.91
C TYR A 109 -7.56 -6.87 2.14
N THR A 110 -6.90 -7.29 1.06
CA THR A 110 -5.73 -8.19 1.14
C THR A 110 -4.59 -7.58 1.96
N ILE A 111 -4.34 -6.28 1.81
CA ILE A 111 -3.30 -5.57 2.56
C ILE A 111 -3.63 -5.56 4.06
N ILE A 112 -4.87 -5.23 4.44
CA ILE A 112 -5.28 -5.16 5.84
C ILE A 112 -5.34 -6.55 6.47
N PHE A 113 -5.86 -7.55 5.78
CA PHE A 113 -5.84 -8.93 6.28
C PHE A 113 -4.42 -9.44 6.48
N ASN A 114 -3.48 -9.13 5.58
CA ASN A 114 -2.07 -9.46 5.78
C ASN A 114 -1.48 -8.75 7.02
N ALA A 115 -1.69 -7.44 7.17
CA ALA A 115 -1.21 -6.71 8.35
C ALA A 115 -1.79 -7.29 9.66
N CYS A 116 -3.09 -7.61 9.65
CA CYS A 116 -3.77 -8.22 10.79
C CYS A 116 -3.20 -9.59 11.15
N ALA A 117 -2.94 -10.42 10.13
CA ALA A 117 -2.34 -11.73 10.24
C ALA A 117 -0.91 -11.71 10.84
N GLN A 118 -0.18 -10.59 10.72
CA GLN A 118 1.18 -10.47 11.25
C GLN A 118 1.25 -9.87 12.66
N LEU A 119 0.32 -8.98 13.03
CA LEU A 119 0.33 -8.33 14.36
C LEU A 119 -0.19 -9.23 15.49
N LEU A 120 -1.27 -9.99 15.21
CA LEU A 120 -1.92 -10.92 16.16
C LEU A 120 -2.36 -10.33 17.51
N ASN A 121 -2.37 -9.00 17.65
CA ASN A 121 -2.88 -8.30 18.83
C ASN A 121 -4.41 -8.11 18.76
N ASP A 122 -5.01 -7.70 19.87
CA ASP A 122 -6.47 -7.57 19.97
C ASP A 122 -7.03 -6.52 19.00
N ARG A 123 -6.29 -5.43 18.74
CA ARG A 123 -6.67 -4.41 17.76
C ARG A 123 -6.77 -4.99 16.35
N ALA A 124 -5.74 -5.72 15.91
CA ALA A 124 -5.72 -6.41 14.62
C ALA A 124 -6.86 -7.42 14.49
N LYS A 125 -7.14 -8.20 15.55
CA LYS A 125 -8.27 -9.14 15.57
C LYS A 125 -9.62 -8.44 15.42
N GLN A 126 -9.82 -7.33 16.12
CA GLN A 126 -11.06 -6.54 16.03
C GLN A 126 -11.22 -5.94 14.63
N ILE A 127 -10.17 -5.33 14.09
CA ILE A 127 -10.19 -4.72 12.74
C ILE A 127 -10.45 -5.80 11.68
N GLY A 128 -9.69 -6.90 11.70
CA GLY A 128 -9.83 -7.99 10.73
C GLY A 128 -11.24 -8.60 10.72
N ARG A 129 -11.83 -8.85 11.89
CA ARG A 129 -13.20 -9.37 12.01
C ARG A 129 -14.26 -8.37 11.53
N LYS A 130 -14.13 -7.10 11.91
CA LYS A 130 -15.03 -6.04 11.45
C LYS A 130 -14.98 -5.90 9.92
N LEU A 131 -13.78 -5.93 9.35
CA LEU A 131 -13.59 -5.82 7.91
C LEU A 131 -14.19 -7.02 7.16
N LEU A 132 -14.06 -8.23 7.71
CA LEU A 132 -14.67 -9.43 7.15
C LEU A 132 -16.20 -9.35 7.13
N GLN A 133 -16.83 -8.84 8.19
CA GLN A 133 -18.29 -8.64 8.24
C GLN A 133 -18.79 -7.58 7.26
N GLN A 134 -17.96 -6.58 6.94
CA GLN A 134 -18.28 -5.51 5.99
C GLN A 134 -17.93 -5.85 4.54
N MET A 135 -17.35 -7.03 4.31
CA MET A 135 -16.85 -7.42 2.99
C MET A 135 -18.01 -7.56 1.99
N PRO A 136 -17.95 -6.87 0.82
CA PRO A 136 -18.98 -6.98 -0.21
C PRO A 136 -19.12 -8.42 -0.72
N LYS A 137 -20.36 -8.86 -1.02
CA LYS A 137 -20.63 -10.20 -1.57
C LYS A 137 -19.80 -10.54 -2.82
N THR A 138 -19.50 -9.54 -3.64
CA THR A 138 -18.66 -9.69 -4.85
C THR A 138 -17.24 -10.14 -4.55
N PHE A 139 -16.71 -9.88 -3.35
CA PHE A 139 -15.34 -10.22 -2.97
C PHE A 139 -15.20 -11.68 -2.52
N TYR A 140 -16.29 -12.36 -2.20
CA TYR A 140 -16.29 -13.81 -1.95
C TYR A 140 -16.03 -14.62 -3.22
N ASN A 141 -16.09 -14.02 -4.41
CA ASN A 141 -15.64 -14.66 -5.65
C ASN A 141 -14.17 -14.35 -5.99
N ASN A 142 -13.48 -13.56 -5.15
CA ASN A 142 -12.10 -13.18 -5.37
C ASN A 142 -11.17 -14.05 -4.52
N ASN A 143 -10.55 -15.04 -5.16
CA ASN A 143 -9.65 -15.99 -4.49
C ASN A 143 -8.50 -15.30 -3.74
N ILE A 144 -8.02 -14.14 -4.20
CA ILE A 144 -6.91 -13.43 -3.56
C ILE A 144 -7.36 -12.83 -2.22
N ILE A 145 -8.54 -12.20 -2.20
CA ILE A 145 -9.11 -11.67 -0.95
C ILE A 145 -9.44 -12.82 0.00
N LEU A 146 -10.13 -13.86 -0.48
CA LEU A 146 -10.53 -14.99 0.36
C LEU A 146 -9.33 -15.71 0.97
N THR A 147 -8.30 -16.02 0.18
CA THR A 147 -7.08 -16.66 0.70
C THR A 147 -6.39 -15.82 1.77
N SER A 148 -6.34 -14.49 1.60
CA SER A 148 -5.81 -13.59 2.63
C SER A 148 -6.67 -13.52 3.89
N ALA A 149 -7.99 -13.58 3.76
CA ALA A 149 -8.92 -13.63 4.89
C ALA A 149 -8.80 -14.96 5.66
N ILE A 150 -8.68 -16.07 4.93
CA ILE A 150 -8.47 -17.41 5.50
C ILE A 150 -7.12 -17.46 6.24
N ASP A 151 -6.01 -16.98 5.65
CA ASP A 151 -4.70 -16.92 6.34
C ASP A 151 -4.80 -16.14 7.66
N MET A 152 -5.46 -14.98 7.62
CA MET A 152 -5.70 -14.16 8.82
C MET A 152 -6.50 -14.93 9.89
N LEU A 153 -7.61 -15.55 9.53
CA LEU A 153 -8.46 -16.30 10.47
C LEU A 153 -7.73 -17.52 11.05
N MET A 154 -6.96 -18.23 10.22
CA MET A 154 -6.14 -19.36 10.66
C MET A 154 -5.12 -18.93 11.71
N LYS A 155 -4.43 -17.80 11.50
CA LYS A 155 -3.49 -17.27 12.51
C LYS A 155 -4.16 -16.69 13.75
N PHE A 156 -5.41 -16.25 13.65
CA PHE A 156 -6.21 -15.90 14.81
C PHE A 156 -6.70 -17.11 15.61
N GLY A 157 -6.54 -18.34 15.08
CA GLY A 157 -7.09 -19.56 15.66
C GLY A 157 -8.59 -19.74 15.40
N ASP A 158 -9.17 -18.95 14.50
CA ASP A 158 -10.61 -18.93 14.20
C ASP A 158 -10.95 -19.88 13.04
N VAL A 159 -10.64 -21.16 13.24
CA VAL A 159 -10.73 -22.21 12.21
C VAL A 159 -12.17 -22.37 11.69
N LYS A 160 -13.17 -22.25 12.57
CA LYS A 160 -14.58 -22.36 12.19
C LYS A 160 -15.00 -21.30 11.18
N ASN A 161 -14.60 -20.05 11.39
CA ASN A 161 -14.91 -18.99 10.44
C ASN A 161 -14.10 -19.13 9.15
N ALA A 162 -12.88 -19.68 9.21
CA ALA A 162 -12.09 -19.97 8.02
C ALA A 162 -12.74 -21.06 7.15
N GLU A 163 -13.25 -22.13 7.78
CA GLU A 163 -13.98 -23.21 7.11
C GLU A 163 -15.25 -22.72 6.39
N ASN A 164 -15.96 -21.76 6.97
CA ASN A 164 -17.15 -21.16 6.37
C ASN A 164 -16.89 -20.25 5.15
N LEU A 165 -15.62 -19.96 4.84
CA LEU A 165 -15.24 -19.16 3.68
C LEU A 165 -14.82 -20.01 2.46
N PHE A 166 -14.76 -21.34 2.61
CA PHE A 166 -14.62 -22.28 1.50
C PHE A 166 -15.98 -22.56 0.84
#